data_AF-A0A7S4EF30-F1
#
_entry.id   AF-A0A7S4EF30-F1
#
_cell.length_a   1.000
_cell.length_b   1.000
_cell.length_c   1.000
_cell.angle_alpha   90.00
_cell.angle_beta   90.00
_cell.angle_gamma   90.00
#
_symmetry.space_group_name_H-M   'P 1'
#
loop_
_entity.id
_entity.type
_entity.pdbx_description
1 polymer ?
#
loop_
_entity_poly.entity_id
_entity_poly.type
_entity_poly.pdbx_seq_one_letter_code
_entity_poly.pdbx_strand_id
1 'polypeptide(L)'
;TIKDQFISRGDMLLFQTKLIGSWIYEGQRLTEPTRGIKAHAREIRHGNFSAKSGIVTDNTNITFRSRSARIVWLVQLSSEMWEYSSPYERQYEPESICE
;
A
#
# COMPACT_ATOMS: atom_id res chain seq x y z
N THR A 1 4.22 2.67 -8.42
CA THR A 1 5.18 2.58 -7.29
C THR A 1 6.35 3.48 -7.49
N ILE A 2 6.87 4.02 -6.40
CA ILE A 2 8.03 4.92 -6.34
C ILE A 2 9.15 4.20 -5.56
N LYS A 3 10.39 4.33 -6.02
CA LYS A 3 11.57 3.72 -5.39
C LYS A 3 12.71 4.74 -5.32
N ASP A 4 13.39 4.78 -4.19
CA ASP A 4 14.65 5.51 -3.96
C ASP A 4 14.57 7.02 -4.24
N GLN A 5 13.39 7.62 -4.08
CA GLN A 5 13.16 9.06 -4.24
C GLN A 5 12.11 9.55 -3.24
N PHE A 6 12.31 10.75 -2.72
CA PHE A 6 11.31 11.46 -1.91
C PHE A 6 10.38 12.26 -2.84
N ILE A 7 9.07 12.19 -2.58
CA ILE A 7 8.04 12.88 -3.35
C ILE A 7 7.04 13.47 -2.36
N SER A 8 6.76 14.77 -2.50
CA SER A 8 5.74 15.45 -1.71
C SER A 8 4.34 15.20 -2.27
N ARG A 9 3.29 15.48 -1.48
CA ARG A 9 1.90 15.37 -1.97
C ARG A 9 1.61 16.32 -3.14
N GLY A 10 2.23 17.50 -3.17
CA GLY A 10 2.11 18.43 -4.29
C GLY A 10 2.70 17.89 -5.58
N ASP A 11 3.85 17.20 -5.49
CA ASP A 11 4.46 16.50 -6.63
C ASP A 11 3.55 15.39 -7.17
N MET A 12 2.90 14.63 -6.27
CA MET A 12 1.96 13.57 -6.66
C MET A 12 0.77 14.13 -7.43
N LEU A 13 0.20 15.25 -6.97
CA LEU A 13 -0.91 15.91 -7.66
C LEU A 13 -0.48 16.42 -9.05
N LEU A 14 0.66 17.08 -9.15
CA LEU A 14 1.21 17.52 -10.44
C LEU A 14 1.45 16.34 -11.38
N PHE A 15 2.01 15.25 -10.85
CA PHE A 15 2.26 14.05 -11.64
C PHE A 15 0.95 13.42 -12.15
N GLN A 16 -0.08 13.39 -11.31
CA GLN A 16 -1.41 12.91 -11.70
C GLN A 16 -2.02 13.77 -12.81
N THR A 17 -1.98 15.11 -12.68
CA THR A 17 -2.54 16.01 -13.71
C THR A 17 -1.81 15.90 -15.03
N LYS A 18 -0.49 15.69 -15.00
CA LYS A 18 0.32 15.47 -16.22
C LYS A 18 0.04 14.13 -16.91
N LEU A 19 -0.50 13.14 -16.20
CA LEU A 19 -0.85 11.84 -16.78
C LEU A 19 -2.22 11.85 -17.46
N ILE A 20 -3.09 12.83 -17.21
CA ILE A 20 -4.42 12.89 -17.82
C ILE A 20 -4.29 12.98 -19.35
N GLY A 21 -5.03 12.12 -20.05
CA GLY A 21 -4.98 11.96 -21.50
C GLY A 21 -3.85 11.07 -22.02
N SER A 22 -2.94 10.61 -21.15
CA SER A 22 -1.89 9.67 -21.54
C SER A 22 -2.36 8.21 -21.45
N TRP A 23 -1.77 7.35 -22.28
CA TRP A 23 -1.96 5.91 -22.20
C TRP A 23 -0.91 5.29 -21.28
N ILE A 24 -1.34 4.33 -20.47
CA ILE A 24 -0.48 3.60 -19.54
C ILE A 24 -0.64 2.09 -19.67
N TYR A 25 0.42 1.34 -19.38
CA TYR A 25 0.40 -0.12 -19.32
C TYR A 25 1.14 -0.67 -18.10
N GLU A 26 0.78 -1.88 -17.71
CA GLU A 26 1.37 -2.56 -16.56
C GLU A 26 2.88 -2.76 -16.77
N GLY A 27 3.69 -2.38 -15.78
CA GLY A 27 5.15 -2.45 -15.85
C GLY A 27 5.81 -1.24 -16.52
N GLN A 28 5.04 -0.32 -17.10
CA GLN A 28 5.60 0.88 -17.72
C GLN A 28 6.39 1.74 -16.74
N ARG A 29 7.54 2.22 -17.20
CA ARG A 29 8.32 3.25 -16.50
C ARG A 29 7.80 4.62 -16.90
N LEU A 30 7.26 5.33 -15.93
CA LEU A 30 6.73 6.69 -16.08
C LEU A 30 7.78 7.69 -15.58
N THR A 31 7.95 8.77 -16.32
CA THR A 31 8.93 9.81 -16.00
C THR A 31 8.33 11.17 -16.24
N GLU A 32 8.35 12.04 -15.23
CA GLU A 32 7.98 13.44 -15.39
C GLU A 32 9.28 14.27 -15.36
N PRO A 33 9.62 14.97 -16.46
CA PRO A 33 10.93 15.60 -16.62
C PRO A 33 11.11 16.87 -15.79
N THR A 34 10.04 17.61 -15.48
CA THR A 34 10.13 18.93 -14.80
C THR A 34 10.61 18.79 -13.36
N ARG A 35 10.10 17.80 -12.64
CA ARG A 35 10.46 17.49 -11.23
C ARG A 35 11.28 16.22 -11.09
N GLY A 36 11.62 15.56 -12.20
CA GLY A 36 12.45 14.35 -12.21
C GLY A 36 11.79 13.14 -11.54
N ILE A 37 10.45 13.10 -11.49
CA ILE A 37 9.70 12.02 -10.83
C ILE A 37 9.80 10.74 -11.67
N LYS A 38 10.27 9.65 -11.06
CA LYS A 38 10.35 8.32 -11.71
C LYS A 38 9.41 7.33 -11.04
N ALA A 39 8.43 6.82 -11.75
CA ALA A 39 7.47 5.85 -11.22
C ALA A 39 7.35 4.62 -12.11
N HIS A 40 6.83 3.54 -11.54
CA HIS A 40 6.48 2.33 -12.27
C HIS A 40 4.99 2.03 -12.14
N ALA A 41 4.29 1.85 -13.26
CA ALA A 41 2.94 1.32 -13.27
C ALA A 41 2.97 -0.15 -12.83
N ARG A 42 2.15 -0.52 -11.83
CA ARG A 42 2.20 -1.84 -11.21
C ARG A 42 0.90 -2.61 -11.35
N GLU A 43 -0.22 -1.94 -11.11
CA GLU A 43 -1.55 -2.53 -11.20
C GLU A 43 -2.45 -1.48 -11.82
N ILE A 44 -3.19 -1.87 -12.85
CA ILE A 44 -4.23 -1.07 -13.47
C ILE A 44 -5.53 -1.84 -13.29
N ARG A 45 -6.59 -1.15 -12.85
CA ARG A 45 -7.90 -1.74 -12.63
C ARG A 45 -8.97 -0.90 -13.29
N HIS A 46 -10.00 -1.57 -13.79
CA HIS A 46 -11.24 -0.94 -14.21
C HIS A 46 -12.39 -1.59 -13.44
N GLY A 47 -12.92 -0.87 -12.46
CA GLY A 47 -13.83 -1.44 -11.47
C GLY A 47 -13.17 -2.61 -10.72
N ASN A 48 -13.83 -3.77 -10.75
CA ASN A 48 -13.35 -4.96 -10.06
C ASN A 48 -12.35 -5.80 -10.87
N PHE A 49 -12.12 -5.46 -12.14
CA PHE A 49 -11.26 -6.24 -13.04
C PHE A 49 -9.86 -5.63 -13.15
N SER A 50 -8.85 -6.50 -13.23
CA SER A 50 -7.49 -6.08 -13.58
C SER A 50 -7.39 -5.87 -15.09
N ALA A 51 -6.72 -4.79 -15.50
CA ALA A 51 -6.45 -4.47 -16.88
C ALA A 51 -4.92 -4.39 -17.11
N LYS A 52 -4.47 -4.70 -18.32
CA LYS A 52 -3.04 -4.62 -18.70
C LYS A 52 -2.64 -3.23 -19.20
N SER A 53 -3.58 -2.46 -19.71
CA SER A 53 -3.37 -1.11 -20.23
C SER A 53 -4.65 -0.29 -20.15
N GLY A 54 -4.53 1.03 -20.25
CA GLY A 54 -5.68 1.94 -20.27
C GLY A 54 -5.25 3.38 -20.53
N ILE A 55 -6.24 4.26 -20.68
CA ILE A 55 -6.04 5.71 -20.80
C ILE A 55 -6.41 6.35 -19.47
N VAL A 56 -5.58 7.25 -18.98
CA VAL A 56 -5.84 8.00 -17.75
C VAL A 56 -6.79 9.15 -18.10
N THR A 57 -7.92 9.20 -17.42
CA THR A 57 -8.93 10.27 -17.52
C THR A 57 -9.02 11.04 -16.20
N ASP A 58 -9.73 12.16 -16.18
CA ASP A 58 -9.98 12.93 -14.94
C ASP A 58 -10.67 12.11 -13.84
N ASN A 59 -11.45 11.08 -14.23
CA ASN A 59 -12.14 10.17 -13.31
C ASN A 59 -11.24 9.02 -12.81
N THR A 60 -9.98 8.95 -13.26
CA THR A 60 -9.06 7.88 -12.89
C THR A 60 -8.36 8.19 -11.57
N ASN A 61 -8.60 7.35 -10.55
CA ASN A 61 -7.91 7.47 -9.26
C ASN A 61 -6.52 6.79 -9.30
N ILE A 62 -5.47 7.56 -9.03
CA ILE A 62 -4.08 7.07 -9.00
C ILE A 62 -3.63 6.85 -7.56
N THR A 63 -3.18 5.63 -7.25
CA THR A 63 -2.61 5.29 -5.95
C THR A 63 -1.08 5.27 -6.00
N PHE A 64 -0.45 6.12 -5.19
CA PHE A 64 1.00 6.15 -5.03
C PHE A 64 1.43 5.25 -3.87
N ARG A 65 2.37 4.33 -4.14
CA ARG A 65 3.01 3.51 -3.10
C ARG A 65 4.53 3.61 -3.17
N SER A 66 5.15 3.87 -2.02
CA SER A 66 6.60 3.87 -1.86
C SER A 66 7.12 2.46 -1.59
N ARG A 67 8.20 2.06 -2.28
CA ARG A 67 8.98 0.85 -2.00
C ARG A 67 10.16 1.11 -1.05
N SER A 68 10.46 2.38 -0.79
CA SER A 68 11.53 2.83 0.11
C SER A 68 10.94 3.47 1.38
N ALA A 69 9.78 3.01 1.81
CA ALA A 69 9.13 3.48 3.03
C ALA A 69 9.94 3.04 4.26
N ARG A 70 10.01 3.91 5.27
CA ARG A 70 10.58 3.57 6.58
C ARG A 70 9.50 2.89 7.41
N ILE A 71 9.77 1.70 7.91
CA ILE A 71 8.84 0.95 8.76
C ILE A 71 9.42 0.98 10.18
N VAL A 72 8.64 1.53 11.12
CA VAL A 72 8.97 1.51 12.55
C VAL A 72 8.05 0.48 13.21
N TRP A 73 8.65 -0.56 13.74
CA TRP A 73 7.93 -1.58 14.50
C TRP A 73 7.98 -1.21 15.97
N LEU A 74 6.81 -0.98 16.56
CA LEU A 74 6.65 -0.80 17.99
C LEU A 74 6.01 -2.06 18.54
N VAL A 75 6.75 -2.78 19.37
CA VAL A 75 6.27 -3.99 20.04
C VAL A 75 6.07 -3.62 21.50
N GLN A 76 4.82 -3.63 21.94
CA GLN A 76 4.50 -3.50 23.37
C GLN A 76 4.74 -4.85 24.03
N LEU A 77 5.53 -4.84 25.10
CA LEU A 77 5.71 -6.00 25.97
C LEU A 77 4.81 -5.86 27.20
N SER A 78 4.17 -6.95 27.59
CA SER A 78 3.34 -7.04 28.78
C SER A 78 3.55 -8.38 29.50
N SER A 79 3.07 -8.50 30.75
CA SER A 79 3.17 -9.72 31.54
C SER A 79 2.46 -10.92 30.89
N GLU A 80 1.37 -10.67 30.19
CA GLU A 80 0.56 -11.67 29.48
C GLU A 80 1.32 -12.31 28.31
N MET A 81 2.38 -11.67 27.79
CA MET A 81 3.24 -12.30 26.78
C MET A 81 4.09 -13.43 27.34
N TRP A 82 4.27 -13.47 28.66
CA TRP A 82 4.93 -14.57 29.36
C TRP A 82 3.97 -15.71 29.70
N GLU A 83 2.67 -15.49 29.52
CA GLU A 83 1.65 -16.49 29.75
C GLU A 83 1.58 -17.46 28.55
N TYR A 84 1.63 -18.75 28.84
CA TYR A 84 1.47 -19.77 27.80
C TYR A 84 0.00 -19.77 27.38
N SER A 85 -0.30 -19.41 26.14
CA SER A 85 -1.65 -19.61 25.60
C SER A 85 -1.66 -20.91 24.82
N SER A 86 -1.98 -22.02 25.50
CA SER A 86 -2.25 -23.27 24.78
C SER A 86 -3.55 -23.10 24.00
N PRO A 87 -3.60 -23.40 22.68
CA PRO A 87 -4.87 -23.45 21.97
C PRO A 87 -5.82 -24.54 22.53
N TYR A 88 -5.31 -25.42 23.39
CA TYR A 88 -6.06 -26.47 24.09
C TYR A 88 -6.44 -26.10 25.53
N GLU A 89 -5.97 -24.97 26.06
CA GLU A 89 -6.25 -24.54 27.45
C GLU A 89 -7.76 -24.40 27.70
N ARG A 90 -8.49 -23.88 26.71
CA ARG A 90 -9.93 -23.65 26.78
C ARG A 90 -10.78 -24.93 26.73
N GLN A 91 -10.17 -26.09 26.46
CA GLN A 91 -10.86 -27.40 26.53
C GLN A 91 -10.73 -28.07 27.89
N TYR A 92 -9.86 -27.55 28.78
CA TYR A 92 -9.55 -28.14 30.08
C TYR A 92 -9.83 -27.19 31.26
N GLU A 93 -10.53 -26.07 31.06
CA GLU A 93 -11.15 -25.37 32.20
C GLU A 93 -12.37 -26.19 32.65
N PRO A 94 -12.35 -26.88 33.82
CA PRO A 94 -13.59 -27.20 34.49
C PRO A 94 -14.27 -25.87 34.81
N GLU A 95 -15.56 -25.75 34.52
CA GLU A 95 -16.38 -24.64 34.97
C GLU A 95 -16.02 -24.34 36.43
N SER A 96 -15.46 -23.15 36.68
CA SER A 96 -15.18 -22.71 38.05
C SER A 96 -16.51 -22.71 38.78
N ILE A 97 -16.72 -23.72 39.63
CA ILE A 97 -17.81 -23.73 40.59
C ILE A 97 -17.52 -22.56 41.51
N CYS A 98 -18.30 -21.50 41.39
CA CYS A 98 -18.30 -20.40 42.34
C CYS A 98 -18.70 -20.97 43.72
N GLU A 99 -17.86 -20.74 44.73
CA GLU A 99 -18.30 -20.73 46.14
C GLU A 99 -19.05 -19.42 46.44
#